data_AF-A0A834ZH67-F1
#
_entry.id   AF-A0A834ZH67-F1
#
_cell.length_a   1.000
_cell.length_b   1.000
_cell.length_c   1.000
_cell.angle_alpha   90.00
_cell.angle_beta   90.00
_cell.angle_gamma   90.00
#
_symmetry.space_group_name_H-M   'P 1'
#
loop_
_entity.id
_entity.type
_entity.pdbx_description
1 polymer ?
#
loop_
_entity_poly.entity_id
_entity_poly.type
_entity_poly.pdbx_seq_one_letter_code
_entity_poly.pdbx_strand_id
1 'polypeptide(L)'
;MNSKNFDMHANLTDIVTTDGDVASSVDPLASNNLPVDGAEWVELFVREMMSASNMDDARARASRVLEVLEKSICARVGVEAVQSSHKENMMLKEQVEVLVRENTILKRAVAIQYERQKEYDNRSQELQHLKQLVSQYQEQLRTLEVNNYALSMHLRQAQQSNSLPGRFHPDVF
;
A
#
# COMPACT_ATOMS: atom_id res chain seq x y z
N MET A 1 -10.94 -13.62 -23.93
CA MET A 1 -10.06 -14.79 -24.01
C MET A 1 -9.83 -15.31 -22.60
N ASN A 2 -10.25 -16.56 -22.38
CA ASN A 2 -9.83 -17.53 -21.36
C ASN A 2 -9.83 -17.15 -19.87
N SER A 3 -10.82 -17.69 -19.14
CA SER A 3 -10.54 -18.57 -18.00
C SER A 3 -11.65 -19.61 -17.89
N LYS A 4 -11.30 -20.86 -18.17
CA LYS A 4 -12.14 -22.05 -18.01
C LYS A 4 -11.99 -22.52 -16.56
N ASN A 5 -13.10 -22.58 -15.82
CA ASN A 5 -13.19 -23.34 -14.58
C ASN A 5 -13.05 -24.83 -14.91
N PHE A 6 -12.17 -25.51 -14.19
CA PHE A 6 -11.95 -26.95 -14.26
C PHE A 6 -12.42 -27.54 -12.92
N ASP A 7 -13.69 -27.89 -12.85
CA ASP A 7 -14.21 -28.73 -11.77
C ASP A 7 -14.12 -30.19 -12.23
N MET A 8 -13.24 -30.95 -11.59
CA MET A 8 -13.05 -32.38 -11.81
C MET A 8 -13.21 -33.08 -10.47
N HIS A 9 -14.43 -33.51 -10.16
CA HIS A 9 -14.67 -34.56 -9.18
C HIS A 9 -15.57 -35.63 -9.79
N ALA A 10 -14.90 -36.68 -10.26
CA ALA A 10 -15.50 -37.94 -10.63
C ALA A 10 -15.92 -38.72 -9.39
N ASN A 11 -17.08 -39.36 -9.49
CA ASN A 11 -17.66 -40.36 -8.60
C ASN A 11 -16.68 -41.47 -8.22
N LEU A 12 -16.93 -42.11 -7.07
CA LEU A 12 -17.05 -43.57 -6.95
C LEU A 12 -17.47 -43.96 -5.52
N THR A 13 -18.77 -44.13 -5.34
CA THR A 13 -19.37 -44.99 -4.30
C THR A 13 -19.43 -46.41 -4.85
N ASP A 14 -18.73 -47.36 -4.22
CA ASP A 14 -19.22 -48.72 -3.95
C ASP A 14 -18.17 -49.57 -3.21
N ILE A 15 -18.66 -50.64 -2.57
CA ILE A 15 -18.01 -51.77 -1.87
C ILE A 15 -18.17 -51.67 -0.34
N VAL A 16 -19.23 -52.26 0.23
CA VAL A 16 -19.47 -53.70 0.56
C VAL A 16 -18.70 -54.17 1.80
N THR A 17 -19.50 -54.48 2.83
CA THR A 17 -19.33 -55.36 4.00
C THR A 17 -18.13 -56.31 4.05
N THR A 18 -17.51 -56.38 5.22
CA THR A 18 -17.31 -57.65 5.96
C THR A 18 -17.06 -57.38 7.45
N ASP A 19 -17.96 -57.92 8.27
CA ASP A 19 -17.81 -58.12 9.71
C ASP A 19 -16.75 -59.20 9.96
N GLY A 20 -15.88 -59.00 10.95
CA GLY A 20 -14.67 -59.80 11.11
C GLY A 20 -13.91 -59.55 12.40
N ASP A 21 -14.58 -59.87 13.50
CA ASP A 21 -14.06 -60.46 14.74
C ASP A 21 -13.03 -59.73 15.62
N VAL A 22 -13.28 -59.89 16.91
CA VAL A 22 -12.69 -59.25 18.07
C VAL A 22 -11.32 -59.83 18.39
N ALA A 23 -10.31 -58.95 18.43
CA ALA A 23 -9.25 -58.97 19.46
C ALA A 23 -8.48 -57.64 19.40
N SER A 24 -9.16 -56.52 19.68
CA SER A 24 -8.46 -55.29 20.03
C SER A 24 -7.83 -55.51 21.41
N SER A 25 -6.55 -55.90 21.42
CA SER A 25 -5.68 -55.71 22.57
C SER A 25 -5.78 -54.23 22.92
N VAL A 26 -6.51 -53.92 23.99
CA VAL A 26 -6.71 -52.58 24.50
C VAL A 26 -5.33 -52.05 24.87
N ASP A 27 -4.76 -51.23 23.99
CA ASP A 27 -3.46 -50.63 24.21
C ASP A 27 -3.62 -49.60 25.34
N PRO A 28 -3.00 -49.79 26.52
CA PRO A 28 -3.27 -48.95 27.71
C PRO A 28 -2.87 -47.48 27.55
N LEU A 29 -2.21 -47.14 26.43
CA LEU A 29 -1.69 -45.81 26.12
C LEU A 29 -2.66 -44.95 25.29
N ALA A 30 -3.81 -45.50 24.87
CA ALA A 30 -4.71 -44.83 23.93
C ALA A 30 -5.67 -43.78 24.55
N SER A 31 -5.59 -43.47 25.86
CA SER A 31 -6.52 -42.49 26.45
C SER A 31 -5.89 -41.51 27.46
N ASN A 32 -5.67 -40.30 26.95
CA ASN A 32 -6.01 -39.00 27.55
C ASN A 32 -5.05 -38.25 28.48
N ASN A 33 -3.83 -38.70 28.77
CA ASN A 33 -2.83 -37.80 29.40
C ASN A 33 -1.40 -38.20 28.99
N LEU A 34 -1.00 -37.86 27.77
CA LEU A 34 0.33 -38.16 27.29
C LEU A 34 1.34 -37.19 27.93
N PRO A 35 2.49 -37.67 28.44
CA PRO A 35 3.49 -36.83 29.07
C PRO A 35 3.88 -35.62 28.21
N VAL A 36 3.98 -34.45 28.85
CA VAL A 36 4.33 -33.21 28.15
C VAL A 36 5.80 -32.90 28.34
N ASP A 37 6.36 -33.21 29.51
CA ASP A 37 7.76 -32.97 29.85
C ASP A 37 8.63 -34.23 29.69
N GLY A 38 9.92 -34.01 29.41
CA GLY A 38 10.90 -35.08 29.25
C GLY A 38 11.04 -35.95 30.49
N ALA A 39 10.92 -35.39 31.70
CA ALA A 39 11.02 -36.16 32.94
C ALA A 39 9.87 -37.17 33.09
N GLU A 40 8.65 -36.77 32.73
CA GLU A 40 7.46 -37.64 32.77
C GLU A 40 7.56 -38.77 31.72
N TRP A 41 8.14 -38.50 30.55
CA TRP A 41 8.44 -39.52 29.55
C TRP A 41 9.45 -40.54 30.04
N VAL A 42 10.51 -40.10 30.73
CA VAL A 42 11.52 -40.98 31.34
C VAL A 42 10.88 -41.84 32.43
N GLU A 43 10.04 -41.27 33.29
CA GLU A 43 9.35 -42.02 34.35
C GLU A 43 8.39 -43.07 33.76
N LEU A 44 7.60 -42.70 32.73
CA LEU A 44 6.72 -43.63 32.03
C LEU A 44 7.51 -44.79 31.39
N PHE A 45 8.63 -44.46 30.73
CA PHE A 45 9.50 -45.44 30.08
C PHE A 45 10.09 -46.43 31.08
N VAL A 46 10.67 -45.94 32.19
CA VAL A 46 11.25 -46.78 33.24
C VAL A 46 10.16 -47.64 33.91
N ARG A 47 9.00 -47.08 34.21
CA ARG A 47 7.87 -47.81 34.80
C ARG A 47 7.39 -48.97 33.92
N GLU A 48 7.21 -48.72 32.62
CA GLU A 48 6.79 -49.76 31.67
C GLU A 48 7.82 -50.88 31.56
N MET A 49 9.12 -50.56 31.46
CA MET A 49 10.17 -51.60 31.42
C MET A 49 10.28 -52.39 32.73
N MET A 50 10.13 -51.74 33.89
CA MET A 50 10.18 -52.41 35.20
C MET A 50 9.02 -53.39 35.41
N SER A 51 7.93 -53.24 34.66
CA SER A 51 6.79 -54.17 34.67
C SER A 51 6.94 -55.37 33.74
N ALA A 52 8.05 -55.44 32.97
CA ALA A 52 8.24 -56.49 31.98
C ALA A 52 8.53 -57.85 32.63
N SER A 53 7.97 -58.91 32.04
CA SER A 53 8.16 -60.29 32.54
C SER A 53 9.48 -60.92 32.08
N ASN A 54 10.05 -60.42 30.98
CA ASN A 54 11.32 -60.86 30.43
C ASN A 54 11.90 -59.79 29.50
N MET A 55 13.09 -60.03 28.97
CA MET A 55 13.80 -59.06 28.14
C MET A 55 13.09 -58.75 26.81
N ASP A 56 12.39 -59.72 26.20
CA ASP A 56 11.66 -59.50 24.95
C ASP A 56 10.41 -58.64 25.17
N ASP A 57 9.69 -58.87 26.28
CA ASP A 57 8.59 -58.02 26.72
C ASP A 57 9.06 -56.58 27.02
N ALA A 58 10.21 -56.43 27.69
CA ALA A 58 10.80 -55.12 27.94
C ALA A 58 11.14 -54.37 26.64
N ARG A 59 11.68 -55.07 25.63
CA ARG A 59 11.94 -54.48 24.30
C ARG A 59 10.64 -54.06 23.60
N ALA A 60 9.63 -54.92 23.62
CA ALA A 60 8.34 -54.61 23.01
C ALA A 60 7.68 -53.37 23.65
N ARG A 61 7.73 -53.26 24.99
CA ARG A 61 7.25 -52.10 25.73
C ARG A 61 8.05 -50.83 25.43
N ALA A 62 9.38 -50.93 25.42
CA ALA A 62 10.25 -49.80 25.09
C ALA A 62 9.96 -49.26 23.67
N SER A 63 9.85 -50.15 22.68
CA SER A 63 9.49 -49.78 21.30
C SER A 63 8.16 -49.06 21.24
N ARG A 64 7.14 -49.54 21.96
CA ARG A 64 5.82 -48.92 22.01
C ARG A 64 5.86 -47.52 22.62
N VAL A 65 6.51 -47.35 23.77
CA VAL A 65 6.61 -46.04 24.43
C VAL A 65 7.36 -45.03 23.54
N LEU A 66 8.42 -45.46 22.85
CA LEU A 66 9.16 -44.61 21.91
C LEU A 66 8.35 -44.25 20.67
N GLU A 67 7.54 -45.16 20.12
CA GLU A 67 6.64 -44.86 19.00
C GLU A 67 5.59 -43.82 19.39
N VAL A 68 5.03 -43.92 20.60
CA VAL A 68 4.05 -42.94 21.11
C VAL A 68 4.73 -41.59 21.39
N LEU A 69 5.97 -41.58 21.87
CA LEU A 69 6.79 -40.36 22.01
C LEU A 69 7.03 -39.69 20.66
N GLU A 70 7.43 -40.44 19.63
CA GLU A 70 7.64 -39.91 18.28
C GLU A 70 6.37 -39.27 17.73
N LYS A 71 5.23 -39.95 17.84
CA LYS A 71 3.92 -39.41 17.42
C LYS A 71 3.56 -38.13 18.19
N SER A 72 3.84 -38.08 19.49
CA SER A 72 3.64 -36.88 20.33
C SER A 72 4.47 -35.70 19.86
N ILE A 73 5.77 -35.93 19.62
CA ILE A 73 6.70 -34.89 19.17
C ILE A 73 6.27 -34.37 17.79
N CYS A 74 6.02 -35.26 16.83
CA CYS A 74 5.58 -34.89 15.50
C CYS A 74 4.29 -34.08 15.51
N ALA A 75 3.30 -34.47 16.32
CA ALA A 75 2.05 -33.74 16.46
C ALA A 75 2.28 -32.33 17.03
N ARG A 76 3.07 -32.21 18.10
CA ARG A 76 3.37 -30.92 18.74
C ARG A 76 4.15 -29.99 17.83
N VAL A 77 5.21 -30.48 17.17
CA VAL A 77 6.00 -29.69 16.22
C VAL A 77 5.11 -29.22 15.06
N GLY A 78 4.21 -30.07 14.56
CA GLY A 78 3.26 -29.68 13.53
C GLY A 78 2.32 -28.55 13.97
N VAL A 79 1.76 -28.63 15.18
CA VAL A 79 0.90 -27.58 15.75
C VAL A 79 1.67 -26.29 15.97
N GLU A 80 2.87 -26.36 16.54
CA GLU A 80 3.73 -25.19 16.76
C GLU A 80 4.11 -24.50 15.45
N ALA A 81 4.46 -25.25 14.41
CA ALA A 81 4.78 -24.72 13.09
C ALA A 81 3.58 -24.04 12.41
N VAL A 82 2.38 -24.63 12.54
CA VAL A 82 1.15 -24.01 12.04
C VAL A 82 0.83 -22.74 12.81
N GLN A 83 0.96 -22.75 14.14
CA GLN A 83 0.68 -21.61 14.99
C GLN A 83 1.67 -20.45 14.75
N SER A 84 2.96 -20.75 14.64
CA SER A 84 3.99 -19.75 14.34
C SER A 84 3.77 -19.12 12.97
N SER A 85 3.50 -19.94 11.96
CA SER A 85 3.20 -19.50 10.60
C SER A 85 1.92 -18.65 10.55
N HIS A 86 0.89 -19.04 11.28
CA HIS A 86 -0.35 -18.28 11.36
C HIS A 86 -0.13 -16.89 11.99
N LYS A 87 0.64 -16.84 13.09
CA LYS A 87 0.99 -15.59 13.77
C LYS A 87 1.80 -14.67 12.86
N GLU A 88 2.79 -15.19 12.15
CA GLU A 88 3.57 -14.43 11.17
C GLU A 88 2.68 -13.92 10.03
N ASN A 89 1.78 -14.75 9.49
CA ASN A 89 0.85 -14.35 8.44
C ASN A 89 -0.08 -13.21 8.87
N MET A 90 -0.54 -13.23 10.13
CA MET A 90 -1.34 -12.13 10.69
C MET A 90 -0.53 -10.83 10.78
N MET A 91 0.71 -10.87 11.29
CA MET A 91 1.57 -9.69 11.36
C MET A 91 1.87 -9.12 9.97
N LEU A 92 2.16 -9.98 8.99
CA LEU A 92 2.42 -9.55 7.62
C LEU A 92 1.18 -8.90 6.98
N LYS A 93 -0.02 -9.45 7.21
CA LYS A 93 -1.27 -8.84 6.76
C LYS A 93 -1.50 -7.45 7.34
N GLU A 94 -1.27 -7.29 8.64
CA GLU A 94 -1.39 -5.98 9.31
C GLU A 94 -0.39 -4.96 8.74
N GLN A 95 0.87 -5.37 8.52
CA GLN A 95 1.88 -4.51 7.92
C GLN A 95 1.51 -4.11 6.48
N VAL A 96 0.99 -5.05 5.68
CA VAL A 96 0.48 -4.74 4.33
C VAL A 96 -0.66 -3.73 4.38
N GLU A 97 -1.59 -3.86 5.32
CA GLU A 97 -2.71 -2.93 5.48
C GLU A 97 -2.24 -1.52 5.87
N VAL A 98 -1.25 -1.41 6.76
CA VAL A 98 -0.58 -0.13 7.08
C VAL A 98 0.04 0.48 5.82
N LEU A 99 0.84 -0.28 5.08
CA LEU A 99 1.50 0.20 3.86
C LEU A 99 0.49 0.65 2.80
N VAL A 100 -0.64 -0.03 2.65
CA VAL A 100 -1.72 0.37 1.72
C VAL A 100 -2.35 1.70 2.12
N ARG A 101 -2.59 1.92 3.43
CA ARG A 101 -3.11 3.20 3.94
C ARG A 101 -2.11 4.33 3.70
N GLU A 102 -0.85 4.12 4.02
CA GLU A 102 0.22 5.10 3.75
C GLU A 102 0.36 5.42 2.26
N ASN A 103 0.32 4.41 1.40
CA ASN A 103 0.38 4.59 -0.05
C ASN A 103 -0.78 5.45 -0.57
N THR A 104 -1.97 5.30 0.02
CA THR A 104 -3.14 6.12 -0.32
C THR A 104 -2.98 7.56 0.12
N ILE A 105 -2.43 7.80 1.33
CA ILE A 105 -2.12 9.15 1.82
C ILE A 105 -1.08 9.81 0.89
N LEU A 106 -0.02 9.09 0.53
CA LEU A 106 1.01 9.60 -0.37
C LEU A 106 0.45 9.93 -1.76
N LYS A 107 -0.38 9.06 -2.34
CA LYS A 107 -1.06 9.33 -3.62
C LYS A 107 -1.91 10.60 -3.58
N ARG A 108 -2.66 10.82 -2.49
CA ARG A 108 -3.44 12.05 -2.29
C ARG A 108 -2.55 13.28 -2.17
N ALA A 109 -1.46 13.19 -1.40
CA ALA A 109 -0.51 14.28 -1.25
C ALA A 109 0.14 14.66 -2.59
N VAL A 110 0.53 13.68 -3.40
CA VAL A 110 1.10 13.89 -4.75
C VAL A 110 0.10 14.56 -5.67
N ALA A 111 -1.18 14.14 -5.67
CA ALA A 111 -2.21 14.78 -6.48
C ALA A 111 -2.41 16.26 -6.11
N ILE A 112 -2.50 16.57 -4.81
CA ILE A 112 -2.62 17.94 -4.31
C ILE A 112 -1.38 18.76 -4.71
N GLN A 113 -0.19 18.19 -4.61
CA GLN A 113 1.04 18.88 -4.98
C GLN A 113 1.10 19.17 -6.48
N TYR A 114 0.63 18.23 -7.31
CA TYR A 114 0.54 18.42 -8.76
C TYR A 114 -0.43 19.55 -9.13
N GLU A 115 -1.62 19.59 -8.52
CA GLU A 115 -2.59 20.67 -8.73
C GLU A 115 -2.04 22.04 -8.35
N ARG A 116 -1.38 22.13 -7.19
CA ARG A 116 -0.71 23.37 -6.75
C ARG A 116 0.36 23.81 -7.74
N GLN A 117 1.21 22.88 -8.19
CA GLN A 117 2.26 23.21 -9.16
C GLN A 117 1.67 23.75 -10.46
N LYS A 118 0.61 23.11 -10.96
CA LYS A 118 -0.12 23.57 -12.16
C LYS A 118 -0.68 24.98 -11.98
N GLU A 119 -1.27 25.30 -10.83
CA GLU A 119 -1.74 26.66 -10.52
C GLU A 119 -0.59 27.68 -10.49
N TYR A 120 0.55 27.33 -9.92
CA TYR A 120 1.74 28.19 -9.93
C TYR A 120 2.25 28.45 -11.34
N ASP A 121 2.30 27.42 -12.19
CA ASP A 121 2.76 27.54 -13.58
C ASP A 121 1.80 28.44 -14.38
N ASN A 122 0.48 28.29 -14.20
CA ASN A 122 -0.52 29.15 -14.80
C ASN A 122 -0.38 30.62 -14.35
N ARG A 123 -0.27 30.86 -13.04
CA ARG A 123 -0.08 32.22 -12.48
C ARG A 123 1.23 32.84 -12.98
N SER A 124 2.28 32.04 -13.14
CA SER A 124 3.56 32.49 -13.69
C SER A 124 3.40 32.97 -15.13
N GLN A 125 2.66 32.23 -15.97
CA GLN A 125 2.36 32.63 -17.35
C GLN A 125 1.52 33.92 -17.40
N GLU A 126 0.46 34.02 -16.60
CA GLU A 126 -0.37 35.22 -16.50
C GLU A 126 0.46 36.45 -16.07
N LEU A 127 1.36 36.26 -15.11
CA LEU A 127 2.26 37.31 -14.64
C LEU A 127 3.24 37.78 -15.72
N GLN A 128 3.76 36.86 -16.53
CA GLN A 128 4.60 37.23 -17.68
C GLN A 128 3.81 38.01 -18.74
N HIS A 129 2.58 37.57 -19.05
CA HIS A 129 1.71 38.29 -19.97
C HIS A 129 1.39 39.71 -19.46
N LEU A 130 1.07 39.86 -18.17
CA LEU A 130 0.78 41.16 -17.59
C LEU A 130 2.01 42.09 -17.61
N LYS A 131 3.21 41.57 -17.35
CA LYS A 131 4.46 42.33 -17.49
C LYS A 131 4.67 42.87 -18.90
N GLN A 132 4.38 42.05 -19.92
CA GLN A 132 4.45 42.47 -21.32
C GLN A 132 3.44 43.58 -21.60
N LEU A 133 2.19 43.42 -21.16
CA LEU A 133 1.14 44.42 -21.36
C LEU A 133 1.46 45.76 -20.66
N VAL A 134 1.99 45.71 -19.43
CA VAL A 134 2.45 46.91 -18.71
C VAL A 134 3.57 47.61 -19.49
N SER A 135 4.51 46.85 -20.04
CA SER A 135 5.61 47.41 -20.85
C SER A 135 5.08 48.09 -22.11
N GLN A 136 4.09 47.50 -22.78
CA GLN A 136 3.43 48.09 -23.95
C GLN A 136 2.71 49.39 -23.60
N TYR A 137 1.94 49.43 -22.49
CA TYR A 137 1.26 50.66 -22.07
C TYR A 137 2.24 51.77 -21.68
N GLN A 138 3.36 51.42 -21.04
CA GLN A 138 4.42 52.40 -20.74
C GLN A 138 5.02 53.03 -22.00
N GLU A 139 5.20 52.24 -23.06
CA GLU A 139 5.70 52.74 -24.35
C GLU A 139 4.66 53.61 -25.08
N GLN A 140 3.39 53.21 -25.06
CA GLN A 140 2.29 54.02 -25.59
C GLN A 140 2.18 55.37 -24.87
N LEU A 141 2.28 55.38 -23.54
CA LEU A 141 2.27 56.61 -22.74
C LEU A 141 3.42 57.53 -23.15
N ARG A 142 4.65 57.01 -23.23
CA ARG A 142 5.82 57.78 -23.65
C ARG A 142 5.65 58.37 -25.05
N THR A 143 5.06 57.60 -25.97
CA THR A 143 4.79 58.08 -27.34
C THR A 143 3.77 59.23 -27.35
N LEU A 144 2.70 59.10 -26.56
CA LEU A 144 1.69 60.16 -26.44
C LEU A 144 2.26 61.42 -25.78
N GLU A 145 3.11 61.28 -24.76
CA GLU A 145 3.80 62.40 -24.11
C GLU A 145 4.67 63.18 -25.12
N VAL A 146 5.48 62.46 -25.91
CA VAL A 146 6.31 63.08 -26.96
C VAL A 146 5.45 63.77 -28.03
N ASN A 147 4.38 63.13 -28.49
CA ASN A 147 3.47 63.72 -29.48
C ASN A 147 2.78 64.99 -28.95
N ASN A 148 2.32 64.97 -27.70
CA ASN A 148 1.67 66.11 -27.08
C ASN A 148 2.66 67.28 -26.91
N TYR A 149 3.90 66.99 -26.53
CA TYR A 149 4.96 68.00 -26.45
C TYR A 149 5.25 68.62 -27.83
N ALA A 150 5.41 67.80 -28.87
CA ALA A 150 5.65 68.27 -30.24
C ALA A 150 4.51 69.17 -30.73
N LEU A 151 3.25 68.75 -30.52
CA LEU A 151 2.08 69.53 -30.89
C LEU A 151 2.01 70.87 -30.13
N SER A 152 2.28 70.86 -28.83
CA SER A 152 2.33 72.07 -27.99
C SER A 152 3.40 73.05 -28.46
N MET A 153 4.57 72.54 -28.86
CA MET A 153 5.65 73.33 -29.44
C MET A 153 5.26 73.96 -30.78
N HIS A 154 4.68 73.18 -31.70
CA HIS A 154 4.18 73.68 -32.98
C HIS A 154 3.08 74.74 -32.81
N LEU A 155 2.16 74.55 -31.86
CA LEU A 155 1.12 75.54 -31.54
C LEU A 155 1.71 76.87 -31.06
N ARG A 156 2.70 76.84 -30.15
CA ARG A 156 3.39 78.05 -29.71
C ARG A 156 4.11 78.75 -30.86
N GLN A 157 4.78 77.98 -31.73
CA GLN A 157 5.45 78.53 -32.89
C GLN A 157 4.46 79.21 -33.86
N ALA A 158 3.32 78.57 -34.14
CA ALA A 158 2.27 79.14 -35.00
C ALA A 158 1.66 80.42 -34.41
N GLN A 159 1.48 80.49 -33.09
CA GLN A 159 1.00 81.69 -32.38
C GLN A 159 2.03 82.83 -32.45
N GLN A 160 3.32 82.53 -32.31
CA GLN A 160 4.39 83.51 -32.37
C GLN A 160 4.66 83.98 -33.82
N SER A 161 4.54 83.10 -34.81
CA SER A 161 4.64 83.48 -36.23
C SER A 161 3.45 84.28 -36.75
N ASN A 162 2.33 84.29 -36.01
CA ASN A 162 1.18 85.17 -36.26
C ASN A 162 1.35 86.58 -35.66
N SER A 163 2.58 87.03 -35.40
CA SER A 163 2.89 88.45 -35.26
C SER A 163 2.81 89.17 -36.62
N LEU A 164 1.62 89.21 -37.23
CA LEU A 164 1.32 90.15 -38.30
C LEU A 164 0.96 91.50 -37.67
N PRO A 165 1.65 92.60 -38.03
CA PRO A 165 1.26 93.93 -37.61
C PRO A 165 -0.13 94.26 -38.18
N GLY A 166 -0.95 94.85 -37.32
CA GLY A 166 -2.38 95.12 -37.49
C GLY A 166 -2.90 95.27 -38.92
N ARG A 167 -3.89 94.43 -39.25
CA ARG A 167 -5.01 94.84 -40.12
C ARG A 167 -6.20 93.91 -39.91
N PHE A 168 -6.91 94.11 -38.79
CA PHE A 168 -8.33 93.78 -38.77
C PHE A 168 -9.03 94.79 -39.68
N HIS A 169 -9.69 94.31 -40.72
CA HIS A 169 -10.57 95.14 -41.53
C HIS A 169 -11.92 95.26 -40.79
N PRO A 170 -12.36 96.46 -40.39
CA PRO A 170 -13.70 96.61 -39.87
C PRO A 170 -14.68 96.59 -41.04
N ASP A 171 -15.82 95.95 -40.80
CA ASP A 171 -17.08 95.96 -41.52
C ASP A 171 -17.07 95.80 -43.04
N VAL A 172 -17.58 94.63 -43.49
CA VAL A 172 -18.50 94.58 -44.62
C VAL A 172 -19.62 93.58 -44.28
N PHE A 173 -20.85 94.05 -44.45
CA PHE A 173 -22.16 93.46 -44.18
C PHE A 173 -22.34 91.98 -44.58
#